data_AF-A0A1V9EPN3-F1
#
_entry.id   AF-A0A1V9EPN3-F1
#
_cell.length_a   1.000
_cell.length_b   1.000
_cell.length_c   1.000
_cell.angle_alpha   90.00
_cell.angle_beta   90.00
_cell.angle_gamma   90.00
#
_symmetry.space_group_name_H-M   'P 1'
#
loop_
_entity.id
_entity.type
_entity.pdbx_description
1 polymer ?
#
loop_
_entity_poly.entity_id
_entity_poly.type
_entity_poly.pdbx_seq_one_letter_code
_entity_poly.pdbx_strand_id
1 'polypeptide(L)'
;MTKLNHFSEIQAFIEKIMADNIIPGAPPLNSPHKAFWATLSYDAFCNGTVPGVKDPVTGNSLPILKKGDSKSSNIIMALRGEGPLFGPGGPFGQMPAGGVTKFTIEQVQAIADWIDAGCPQ
;
A
#
# COMPACT_ATOMS: atom_id res chain seq x y z
N MET A 1 3.77 4.29 -19.22
CA MET A 1 3.16 4.04 -17.90
C MET A 1 2.98 2.54 -17.76
N THR A 2 3.38 1.95 -16.64
CA THR A 2 3.26 0.51 -16.40
C THR A 2 1.79 0.15 -16.27
N LYS A 3 1.31 -0.82 -17.06
CA LYS A 3 -0.07 -1.30 -16.99
C LYS A 3 -0.11 -2.61 -16.22
N LEU A 4 -0.89 -2.67 -15.16
CA LEU A 4 -1.11 -3.84 -14.32
C LEU A 4 -2.55 -4.33 -14.56
N ASN A 5 -2.71 -5.59 -14.97
CA ASN A 5 -3.97 -6.22 -15.33
C ASN A 5 -4.36 -7.34 -14.38
N HIS A 6 -3.40 -7.91 -13.63
CA HIS A 6 -3.64 -9.01 -12.70
C HIS A 6 -3.09 -8.71 -11.31
N PHE A 7 -3.70 -9.28 -10.28
CA PHE A 7 -3.21 -9.13 -8.90
C PHE A 7 -1.80 -9.66 -8.71
N SER A 8 -1.42 -10.74 -9.38
CA SER A 8 -0.04 -11.25 -9.34
C SER A 8 0.98 -10.22 -9.84
N GLU A 9 0.60 -9.37 -10.80
CA GLU A 9 1.46 -8.27 -11.28
C GLU A 9 1.58 -7.17 -10.23
N ILE A 10 0.53 -6.89 -9.45
CA ILE A 10 0.60 -5.96 -8.30
C ILE A 10 1.58 -6.50 -7.25
N GLN A 11 1.47 -7.78 -6.90
CA GLN A 11 2.35 -8.42 -5.93
C GLN A 11 3.81 -8.34 -6.38
N ALA A 12 4.09 -8.76 -7.62
CA ALA A 12 5.43 -8.73 -8.19
C ALA A 12 5.97 -7.30 -8.31
N PHE A 13 5.12 -6.33 -8.65
CA PHE A 13 5.51 -4.94 -8.82
C PHE A 13 5.91 -4.28 -7.50
N ILE A 14 5.09 -4.44 -6.45
CA ILE A 14 5.41 -3.93 -5.11
C ILE A 14 6.64 -4.63 -4.56
N GLU A 15 6.72 -5.96 -4.71
CA GLU A 15 7.88 -6.75 -4.25
C GLU A 15 9.17 -6.28 -4.91
N LYS A 16 9.16 -6.07 -6.23
CA LYS A 16 10.33 -5.58 -6.96
C LYS A 16 10.79 -4.22 -6.41
N ILE A 17 9.87 -3.29 -6.20
CA ILE A 17 10.21 -1.96 -5.67
C ILE A 17 10.78 -2.08 -4.26
N MET A 18 10.18 -2.91 -3.41
CA MET A 18 10.69 -3.13 -2.05
C MET A 18 12.04 -3.85 -2.04
N ALA A 19 12.29 -4.76 -2.99
CA ALA A 19 13.58 -5.43 -3.16
C ALA A 19 14.68 -4.44 -3.62
N ASP A 20 14.36 -3.55 -4.56
CA ASP A 20 15.26 -2.46 -4.98
C ASP A 20 15.55 -1.49 -3.80
N ASN A 21 14.67 -1.45 -2.81
CA ASN A 21 14.77 -0.64 -1.60
C ASN A 21 15.39 -1.36 -0.40
N ILE A 22 16.00 -2.55 -0.57
CA ILE A 22 16.61 -3.30 0.54
C ILE A 22 17.78 -2.49 1.13
N ILE A 23 17.45 -1.76 2.18
CA ILE A 23 18.36 -1.30 3.22
C ILE A 23 18.22 -2.31 4.36
N PRO A 24 19.31 -2.75 5.04
CA PRO A 24 19.20 -3.61 6.20
C PRO A 24 18.17 -3.06 7.21
N GLY A 25 17.10 -3.84 7.48
CA GLY A 25 16.02 -3.45 8.40
C GLY A 25 14.73 -2.92 7.76
N ALA A 26 14.60 -2.92 6.43
CA ALA A 26 13.38 -2.53 5.70
C ALA A 26 12.66 -3.74 5.03
N PRO A 27 11.31 -3.78 5.00
CA PRO A 27 10.41 -3.00 5.87
C PRO A 27 10.75 -3.31 7.34
N PRO A 28 10.46 -2.40 8.29
CA PRO A 28 10.82 -2.61 9.70
C PRO A 28 10.44 -4.03 10.12
N LEU A 29 11.40 -4.80 10.67
CA LEU A 29 11.16 -6.18 11.15
C LEU A 29 9.91 -6.27 12.05
N ASN A 30 9.59 -5.16 12.72
CA ASN A 30 8.47 -4.98 13.64
C ASN A 30 7.26 -4.27 13.04
N SER A 31 7.16 -4.09 11.72
CA SER A 31 5.95 -3.53 11.13
C SER A 31 4.77 -4.45 11.45
N PRO A 32 3.67 -3.92 12.03
CA PRO A 32 2.51 -4.71 12.41
C PRO A 32 1.79 -5.32 11.21
N HIS A 33 1.88 -4.67 10.04
CA HIS A 33 1.25 -5.12 8.80
C HIS A 33 2.10 -6.06 7.95
N LYS A 34 3.40 -6.22 8.27
CA LYS A 34 4.34 -7.06 7.50
C LYS A 34 4.28 -6.74 5.99
N ALA A 35 4.67 -7.70 5.14
CA ALA A 35 4.56 -7.60 3.69
C ALA A 35 3.20 -8.13 3.19
N PHE A 36 2.10 -7.54 3.67
CA PHE A 36 0.75 -8.08 3.40
C PHE A 36 0.41 -8.21 1.90
N TRP A 37 1.03 -7.39 1.03
CA TRP A 37 0.87 -7.51 -0.42
C TRP A 37 1.30 -8.88 -0.94
N ALA A 38 2.33 -9.49 -0.35
CA ALA A 38 2.87 -10.78 -0.77
C ALA A 38 2.12 -11.97 -0.15
N THR A 39 1.42 -11.76 0.97
CA THR A 39 0.84 -12.87 1.75
C THR A 39 -0.66 -13.00 1.63
N LEU A 40 -1.38 -11.94 1.24
CA LEU A 40 -2.83 -11.98 1.10
C LEU A 40 -3.26 -12.56 -0.25
N SER A 41 -4.43 -13.21 -0.26
CA SER A 41 -5.14 -13.54 -1.49
C SER A 41 -5.70 -12.27 -2.15
N TYR A 42 -6.08 -12.35 -3.42
CA TYR A 42 -6.75 -11.24 -4.12
C TYR A 42 -7.95 -10.69 -3.35
N ASP A 43 -8.82 -11.59 -2.88
CA ASP A 43 -10.03 -11.20 -2.16
C ASP A 43 -9.69 -10.49 -0.84
N ALA A 44 -8.75 -11.04 -0.06
CA ALA A 44 -8.31 -10.42 1.18
C ALA A 44 -7.59 -9.08 0.95
N PHE A 45 -6.85 -8.93 -0.16
CA PHE A 45 -6.19 -7.68 -0.49
C PHE A 45 -7.19 -6.60 -0.93
N CYS A 46 -8.18 -6.96 -1.75
CA CYS A 46 -9.09 -5.97 -2.32
C CYS A 46 -10.31 -5.65 -1.46
N ASN A 47 -10.77 -6.61 -0.66
CA ASN A 47 -11.98 -6.49 0.16
C ASN A 47 -11.67 -6.51 1.67
N GLY A 48 -10.42 -6.80 2.05
CA GLY A 48 -10.00 -6.91 3.43
C GLY A 48 -9.36 -5.64 4.00
N THR A 49 -8.69 -5.83 5.13
CA THR A 49 -8.12 -4.76 5.94
C THR A 49 -6.62 -4.96 6.13
N VAL A 50 -5.91 -3.87 6.41
CA VAL A 50 -4.46 -3.88 6.66
C VAL A 50 -4.20 -4.73 7.91
N PRO A 51 -3.50 -5.87 7.79
CA PRO A 51 -3.29 -6.78 8.92
C PRO A 51 -2.58 -6.08 10.09
N GLY A 52 -2.98 -6.38 11.32
CA GLY A 52 -2.32 -5.86 12.52
C GLY A 52 -2.41 -4.35 12.74
N VAL A 53 -3.12 -3.60 11.88
CA VAL A 53 -3.23 -2.15 11.96
C VAL A 53 -4.68 -1.74 12.19
N LYS A 54 -4.86 -0.80 13.12
CA LYS A 54 -6.15 -0.17 13.42
C LYS A 54 -6.01 1.33 13.26
N ASP A 55 -7.10 1.98 12.87
CA ASP A 55 -7.24 3.42 12.93
C ASP A 55 -7.00 3.88 14.38
N PRO A 56 -6.05 4.79 14.64
CA PRO A 56 -5.71 5.21 16.01
C PRO A 56 -6.75 6.14 16.62
N VAL A 57 -7.64 6.72 15.81
CA VAL A 57 -8.75 7.57 16.27
C VAL A 57 -9.98 6.73 16.57
N THR A 58 -10.34 5.80 15.68
CA THR A 58 -11.59 5.04 15.80
C THR A 58 -11.43 3.64 16.39
N GLY A 59 -10.21 3.08 16.39
CA GLY A 59 -9.93 1.71 16.80
C GLY A 59 -10.38 0.64 15.81
N ASN A 60 -10.97 1.03 14.67
CA ASN A 60 -11.46 0.13 13.64
C ASN A 60 -10.33 -0.38 12.74
N SER A 61 -10.53 -1.54 12.11
CA SER A 61 -9.62 -2.02 11.07
C SER A 61 -9.66 -1.10 9.85
N LEU A 62 -8.52 -0.88 9.22
CA LEU A 62 -8.39 -0.03 8.03
C LEU A 62 -8.53 -0.85 6.75
N PRO A 63 -9.47 -0.56 5.84
CA PRO A 63 -9.51 -1.24 4.54
C PRO A 63 -8.20 -0.99 3.79
N ILE A 64 -7.71 -1.98 3.05
CA ILE A 64 -6.47 -1.81 2.26
C ILE A 64 -6.71 -0.81 1.12
N LEU A 65 -7.79 -1.04 0.39
CA LEU A 65 -8.20 -0.24 -0.76
C LEU A 65 -9.72 -0.18 -0.88
N LYS A 66 -10.19 0.66 -1.78
CA LYS A 66 -11.58 0.74 -2.24
C LYS A 66 -11.57 0.58 -3.76
N LYS A 67 -12.14 -0.53 -4.26
CA LYS A 67 -12.20 -0.80 -5.71
C LYS A 67 -12.86 0.36 -6.45
N GLY A 68 -12.26 0.79 -7.55
CA GLY A 68 -12.73 1.92 -8.35
C GLY A 68 -12.48 3.31 -7.74
N ASP A 69 -11.77 3.39 -6.61
CA ASP A 69 -11.49 4.66 -5.90
C ASP A 69 -10.10 4.62 -5.25
N SER A 70 -9.07 4.76 -6.09
CA SER A 70 -7.67 4.82 -5.68
C SER A 70 -7.40 6.01 -4.76
N LYS A 71 -8.05 7.15 -5.01
CA LYS A 71 -7.88 8.39 -4.23
C LYS A 71 -8.24 8.21 -2.76
N SER A 72 -9.27 7.40 -2.46
CA SER A 72 -9.69 7.10 -1.09
C SER A 72 -9.10 5.81 -0.53
N SER A 73 -8.22 5.13 -1.28
CA SER A 73 -7.62 3.87 -0.86
C SER A 73 -6.43 4.10 0.07
N ASN A 74 -6.41 3.44 1.23
CA ASN A 74 -5.36 3.61 2.24
C ASN A 74 -3.97 3.26 1.71
N ILE A 75 -3.84 2.22 0.87
CA ILE A 75 -2.55 1.88 0.25
C ILE A 75 -1.99 3.02 -0.61
N ILE A 76 -2.84 3.74 -1.35
CA ILE A 76 -2.40 4.87 -2.19
C ILE A 76 -2.06 6.08 -1.34
N MET A 77 -2.93 6.42 -0.37
CA MET A 77 -2.65 7.53 0.57
C MET A 77 -1.36 7.29 1.37
N ALA A 78 -1.11 6.04 1.78
CA ALA A 78 0.13 5.66 2.48
C ALA A 78 1.37 5.85 1.60
N LEU A 79 1.32 5.44 0.33
CA LEU A 79 2.44 5.59 -0.60
C LEU A 79 2.70 7.05 -0.99
N ARG A 80 1.65 7.87 -1.10
CA ARG A 80 1.77 9.31 -1.40
C ARG A 80 2.12 10.15 -0.17
N GLY A 81 1.85 9.65 1.03
CA GLY A 81 1.99 10.45 2.25
C GLY A 81 0.89 11.51 2.32
N GLU A 82 -0.35 11.07 2.10
CA GLU A 82 -1.53 11.93 2.01
C GLU A 82 -2.62 11.49 3.00
N GLY A 83 -3.61 12.36 3.19
CA GLY A 83 -4.73 12.09 4.06
C GLY A 83 -4.41 12.18 5.56
N PRO A 84 -5.41 11.95 6.43
CA PRO A 84 -5.28 12.19 7.87
C PRO A 84 -4.34 11.20 8.57
N LEU A 85 -4.17 10.00 8.02
CA LEU A 85 -3.38 8.94 8.64
C LEU A 85 -1.91 8.96 8.21
N PHE A 86 -1.64 9.32 6.95
CA PHE A 86 -0.32 9.19 6.33
C PHE A 86 0.32 10.52 5.92
N GLY A 87 -0.46 11.61 5.91
CA GLY A 87 0.02 12.96 5.60
C GLY A 87 0.93 13.58 6.66
N PRO A 88 1.39 14.83 6.43
CA PRO A 88 2.15 15.58 7.42
C PRO A 88 1.41 15.68 8.76
N GLY A 89 2.03 15.20 9.84
CA GLY A 89 1.40 15.14 11.17
C GLY A 89 0.46 13.96 11.39
N GLY A 90 0.27 13.10 10.39
CA GLY A 90 -0.49 11.86 10.51
C GLY A 90 0.24 10.82 11.38
N PRO A 91 -0.49 9.97 12.10
CA PRO A 91 0.07 9.00 13.06
C PRO A 91 0.96 7.92 12.43
N PHE A 92 0.80 7.62 11.13
CA PHE A 92 1.61 6.61 10.44
C PHE A 92 2.66 7.20 9.51
N GLY A 93 2.38 8.37 8.92
CA GLY A 93 3.23 9.00 7.92
C GLY A 93 3.31 8.24 6.60
N GLN A 94 4.13 8.75 5.68
CA GLN A 94 4.32 8.17 4.35
C GLN A 94 5.12 6.87 4.40
N MET A 95 4.62 5.85 3.70
CA MET A 95 5.28 4.56 3.51
C MET A 95 6.03 4.51 2.16
N PRO A 96 7.14 3.76 2.07
CA PRO A 96 7.78 3.00 3.16
C PRO A 96 8.53 3.92 4.16
N ALA A 97 8.43 3.64 5.46
CA ALA A 97 9.02 4.46 6.54
C ALA A 97 10.53 4.20 6.73
N GLY A 98 11.22 5.04 7.51
CA GLY A 98 12.62 4.81 7.92
C GLY A 98 13.69 5.34 6.95
N GLY A 99 13.37 6.39 6.18
CA GLY A 99 14.35 7.05 5.30
C GLY A 99 14.73 6.24 4.05
N VAL A 100 14.00 5.17 3.75
CA VAL A 100 14.17 4.40 2.52
C VAL A 100 13.59 5.16 1.31
N THR A 101 14.02 4.76 0.12
CA THR A 101 13.48 5.28 -1.15
C THR A 101 11.97 5.09 -1.22
N LYS A 102 11.26 6.17 -1.56
CA LYS A 102 9.80 6.15 -1.74
C LYS A 102 9.45 5.63 -3.12
N PHE A 103 8.21 5.20 -3.28
CA PHE A 103 7.64 4.93 -4.60
C PHE A 103 7.62 6.24 -5.40
N THR A 104 8.03 6.17 -6.66
CA THR A 104 7.89 7.27 -7.62
C THR A 104 6.41 7.53 -7.91
N ILE A 105 6.10 8.74 -8.40
CA ILE A 105 4.73 9.11 -8.76
C ILE A 105 4.16 8.14 -9.79
N GLU A 106 4.97 7.74 -10.78
CA GLU A 106 4.57 6.81 -11.85
C GLU A 106 4.30 5.41 -11.32
N GLN A 107 5.08 4.94 -10.33
CA GLN A 107 4.84 3.64 -9.69
C GLN A 107 3.56 3.65 -8.87
N VAL A 108 3.32 4.70 -8.08
CA VAL A 108 2.06 4.83 -7.34
C VAL A 108 0.88 4.93 -8.31
N GLN A 109 1.04 5.65 -9.42
CA GLN A 109 -0.02 5.80 -10.42
C GLN A 109 -0.36 4.46 -11.09
N ALA A 110 0.62 3.59 -11.38
CA ALA A 110 0.34 2.27 -11.93
C ALA A 110 -0.55 1.41 -11.01
N ILE A 111 -0.34 1.49 -9.68
CA ILE A 111 -1.19 0.80 -8.70
C ILE A 111 -2.56 1.47 -8.63
N ALA A 112 -2.60 2.80 -8.63
CA ALA A 112 -3.84 3.58 -8.60
C ALA A 112 -4.73 3.25 -9.81
N ASP A 113 -4.17 3.20 -11.01
CA ASP A 113 -4.87 2.86 -12.25
C ASP A 113 -5.49 1.46 -12.19
N TRP A 114 -4.78 0.47 -11.62
CA TRP A 114 -5.32 -0.87 -11.42
C TRP A 114 -6.49 -0.88 -10.42
N ILE A 115 -6.42 -0.09 -9.34
CA ILE A 115 -7.53 0.06 -8.39
C ILE A 115 -8.73 0.72 -9.06
N ASP A 116 -8.51 1.81 -9.81
CA ASP A 116 -9.55 2.57 -10.51
C ASP A 116 -10.20 1.75 -11.63
N ALA A 117 -9.46 0.83 -12.25
CA ALA A 117 -9.99 -0.16 -13.18
C ALA A 117 -10.84 -1.27 -12.52
N GLY A 118 -11.06 -1.21 -11.21
CA GLY A 118 -11.87 -2.19 -10.47
C GLY A 118 -11.09 -3.40 -9.96
N CYS A 119 -9.76 -3.30 -9.86
CA CYS A 119 -8.87 -4.39 -9.47
C CYS A 119 -9.03 -5.64 -10.36
N PRO A 120 -8.78 -5.54 -11.68
CA PRO A 120 -8.90 -6.69 -12.58
C PRO A 120 -7.97 -7.84 -12.16
N GLN A 121 -8.44 -9.07 -12.43
CA GLN A 121 -7.72 -10.33 -12.23
C GLN A 121 -7.93 -11.24 -13.44
#